data_AF-A0AAW2QV55-F1
#
_entry.id   AF-A0AAW2QV55-F1
#
_cell.length_a   1.000
_cell.length_b   1.000
_cell.length_c   1.000
_cell.angle_alpha   90.00
_cell.angle_beta   90.00
_cell.angle_gamma   90.00
#
_symmetry.space_group_name_H-M   'P 1'
#
loop_
_entity.id
_entity.type
_entity.pdbx_description
1 polymer ?
#
loop_
_entity_poly.entity_id
_entity_poly.type
_entity_poly.pdbx_seq_one_letter_code
_entity_poly.pdbx_strand_id
1 'polypeptide(L)'
;MNMEKYGLLEDEIFGLIGRSPLVLTLSIDKVQRHMTFILGTMRLSANVVLRNPFLLYFNLETVLKPRFQLACKIEDMGLVPQIKGPALLRALRMSDKRFVSAFVTCHPENVAAELMTTFKNAKCVRRLAESSKKNLNKGFPF
;
A
#
# COMPACT_ATOMS: atom_id res chain seq x y z
N MET A 1 14.79 12.41 -7.15
CA MET A 1 14.03 11.66 -6.13
C MET A 1 14.69 11.90 -4.79
N ASN A 2 14.17 12.78 -3.93
CA ASN A 2 14.82 13.10 -2.65
C ASN A 2 14.30 12.16 -1.55
N MET A 3 15.04 11.07 -1.31
CA MET A 3 14.75 10.08 -0.26
C MET A 3 15.57 10.31 1.01
N GLU A 4 16.54 11.22 1.00
CA GLU A 4 17.42 11.54 2.14
C GLU A 4 16.63 12.08 3.33
N LYS A 5 15.56 12.83 3.06
CA LYS A 5 14.63 13.30 4.11
C LYS A 5 13.96 12.18 4.91
N TYR A 6 14.05 10.93 4.45
CA TYR A 6 13.55 9.75 5.14
C TYR A 6 14.67 8.96 5.85
N GLY A 7 15.86 9.54 5.96
CA GLY A 7 17.02 8.94 6.61
C GLY A 7 17.73 7.88 5.77
N LEU A 8 17.59 7.92 4.45
CA LEU A 8 18.28 7.03 3.52
C LEU A 8 19.56 7.70 3.01
N LEU A 9 20.65 6.94 3.00
CA LEU A 9 21.93 7.40 2.47
C LEU A 9 21.97 7.33 0.93
N GLU A 10 22.84 8.11 0.31
CA GLU A 10 22.95 8.19 -1.14
C GLU A 10 23.31 6.82 -1.78
N ASP A 11 24.26 6.09 -1.19
CA ASP A 11 24.66 4.75 -1.60
C ASP A 11 23.51 3.72 -1.47
N GLU A 12 22.70 3.83 -0.42
CA GLU A 12 21.49 3.01 -0.26
C GLU A 12 20.44 3.30 -1.35
N ILE A 13 20.29 4.58 -1.72
CA ILE A 13 19.39 5.00 -2.81
C ILE A 13 19.89 4.46 -4.15
N PHE A 14 21.20 4.54 -4.42
CA PHE A 14 21.79 3.93 -5.62
C PHE A 14 21.60 2.41 -5.63
N GLY A 15 21.79 1.74 -4.49
CA GLY A 15 21.53 0.30 -4.35
C GLY A 15 20.06 -0.07 -4.52
N LEU A 16 19.12 0.80 -4.16
CA LEU A 16 17.69 0.64 -4.45
C LEU A 16 17.42 0.77 -5.96
N ILE A 17 17.99 1.78 -6.60
CA ILE A 17 17.84 2.02 -8.05
C ILE A 17 18.39 0.85 -8.86
N GLY A 18 19.58 0.34 -8.49
CA GLY A 18 20.20 -0.80 -9.16
C GLY A 18 19.35 -2.08 -9.08
N ARG A 19 18.66 -2.31 -7.96
CA ARG A 19 17.76 -3.47 -7.78
C ARG A 19 16.37 -3.27 -8.39
N SER A 20 15.90 -2.03 -8.48
CA SER A 20 14.57 -1.72 -9.00
C SER A 20 14.58 -0.40 -9.79
N PRO A 21 15.04 -0.42 -11.05
CA PRO A 21 15.10 0.77 -11.90
C PRO A 21 13.75 1.47 -12.08
N LEU A 22 12.64 0.72 -11.95
CA LEU A 22 11.26 1.25 -11.99
C LEU A 22 11.02 2.40 -11.01
N VAL A 23 11.78 2.47 -9.92
CA VAL A 23 11.67 3.56 -8.94
C VAL A 23 11.96 4.93 -9.59
N LEU A 24 12.81 4.98 -10.62
CA LEU A 24 13.11 6.22 -11.36
C LEU A 24 11.92 6.74 -12.18
N THR A 25 10.94 5.89 -12.48
CA THR A 25 9.72 6.30 -13.21
C THR A 25 8.69 6.99 -12.31
N LEU A 26 8.91 7.01 -11.00
CA LEU A 26 7.97 7.55 -10.03
C LEU A 26 8.16 9.06 -9.88
N SER A 27 7.04 9.80 -9.86
CA SER A 27 7.07 11.22 -9.50
C SER A 27 7.47 11.40 -8.03
N ILE A 28 8.09 12.55 -7.72
CA ILE A 28 8.47 12.91 -6.35
C ILE A 28 7.25 12.88 -5.41
N ASP A 29 6.11 13.40 -5.88
CA ASP A 29 4.85 13.39 -5.14
C ASP A 29 4.36 11.96 -4.86
N LYS A 30 4.47 11.03 -5.82
CA LYS A 30 4.09 9.64 -5.61
C LYS A 30 4.98 8.99 -4.53
N VAL A 31 6.29 9.15 -4.64
CA VAL A 31 7.23 8.66 -3.63
C VAL A 31 6.89 9.23 -2.25
N GLN A 32 6.63 10.53 -2.17
CA GLN A 32 6.30 11.19 -0.91
C GLN A 32 5.01 10.66 -0.28
N ARG A 33 3.93 10.52 -1.04
CA ARG A 33 2.65 9.96 -0.54
C ARG A 33 2.83 8.53 -0.02
N HIS A 34 3.59 7.71 -0.74
CA HIS A 34 3.88 6.34 -0.32
C HIS A 34 4.71 6.32 0.95
N MET A 35 5.82 7.06 1.01
CA MET A 35 6.68 7.11 2.19
C MET A 35 5.94 7.63 3.42
N THR A 36 5.10 8.67 3.28
CA THR A 36 4.25 9.16 4.38
C THR A 36 3.32 8.07 4.92
N PHE A 37 2.67 7.30 4.04
CA PHE A 37 1.80 6.21 4.47
C PHE A 37 2.59 5.06 5.10
N ILE A 38 3.70 4.64 4.50
CA ILE A 38 4.50 3.50 4.96
C ILE A 38 5.15 3.79 6.33
N LEU A 39 5.83 4.94 6.46
CA LEU A 39 6.52 5.30 7.69
C LEU A 39 5.53 5.76 8.77
N GLY A 40 4.55 6.58 8.39
CA GLY A 40 3.63 7.23 9.31
C GLY A 40 2.42 6.37 9.70
N THR A 41 1.83 5.61 8.78
CA THR A 41 0.64 4.81 9.05
C THR A 41 1.00 3.35 9.29
N MET A 42 1.81 2.75 8.40
CA MET A 42 2.19 1.33 8.54
C MET A 42 3.29 1.09 9.57
N ARG A 43 3.95 2.17 10.04
CA ARG A 43 5.05 2.12 11.02
C ARG A 43 6.21 1.22 10.57
N LEU A 44 6.40 1.07 9.25
CA LEU A 44 7.54 0.37 8.68
C LEU A 44 8.73 1.34 8.56
N SER A 45 9.96 0.87 8.73
CA SER A 45 11.15 1.71 8.56
C SER A 45 11.53 1.90 7.09
N ALA A 46 12.33 2.93 6.80
CA ALA A 46 12.83 3.20 5.45
C ALA A 46 13.67 2.02 4.89
N ASN A 47 14.40 1.30 5.74
CA ASN A 47 15.13 0.08 5.37
C ASN A 47 14.18 -1.03 4.84
N VAL A 48 12.96 -1.14 5.36
CA VAL A 48 11.97 -2.09 4.81
C VAL A 48 11.63 -1.72 3.37
N VAL A 49 11.53 -0.42 3.05
CA VAL A 49 11.30 0.07 1.68
C VAL A 49 12.48 -0.25 0.77
N LEU A 50 13.72 -0.03 1.23
CA LEU A 50 14.93 -0.40 0.48
C LEU A 50 14.93 -1.88 0.10
N ARG A 51 14.50 -2.75 1.01
CA ARG A 51 14.43 -4.21 0.75
C ARG A 51 13.21 -4.62 -0.07
N ASN A 52 12.20 -3.75 -0.16
CA ASN A 52 10.91 -4.06 -0.78
C ASN A 52 10.43 -2.90 -1.68
N PRO A 53 11.09 -2.65 -2.82
CA PRO A 53 10.83 -1.47 -3.66
C PRO A 53 9.39 -1.39 -4.17
N PHE A 54 8.70 -2.53 -4.27
CA PHE A 54 7.29 -2.62 -4.65
C PHE A 54 6.36 -1.73 -3.81
N LEU A 55 6.74 -1.45 -2.56
CA LEU A 55 6.02 -0.53 -1.69
C LEU A 55 5.90 0.89 -2.28
N LEU A 56 6.80 1.28 -3.20
CA LEU A 56 6.80 2.60 -3.83
C LEU A 56 5.96 2.68 -5.11
N TYR A 57 5.73 1.56 -5.81
CA TYR A 57 5.04 1.57 -7.10
C TYR A 57 3.69 0.84 -7.13
N PHE A 58 3.41 -0.04 -6.15
CA PHE A 58 2.07 -0.64 -5.99
C PHE A 58 1.01 0.41 -5.68
N ASN A 59 -0.22 0.23 -6.17
CA ASN A 59 -1.24 1.25 -5.99
C ASN A 59 -1.55 1.48 -4.49
N LEU A 60 -1.30 2.69 -4.01
CA LEU A 60 -1.47 3.05 -2.60
C LEU A 60 -2.93 2.89 -2.14
N GLU A 61 -3.89 3.32 -2.96
CA GLU A 61 -5.32 3.37 -2.60
C GLU A 61 -6.03 2.05 -2.80
N THR A 62 -5.67 1.28 -3.83
CA THR A 62 -6.38 0.03 -4.16
C THR A 62 -5.69 -1.22 -3.64
N VAL A 63 -4.42 -1.13 -3.26
CA VAL A 63 -3.63 -2.29 -2.80
C VAL A 63 -3.11 -2.09 -1.38
N LEU A 64 -2.29 -1.07 -1.12
CA LEU A 64 -1.60 -0.95 0.16
C LEU A 64 -2.58 -0.62 1.31
N LYS A 65 -3.35 0.46 1.16
CA LYS A 65 -4.30 0.91 2.18
C LYS A 65 -5.37 -0.15 2.51
N PRO A 66 -6.09 -0.76 1.54
CA PRO A 66 -7.14 -1.71 1.87
C PRO A 66 -6.62 -2.96 2.59
N ARG A 67 -5.42 -3.43 2.22
CA ARG A 67 -4.82 -4.62 2.83
C ARG A 67 -4.28 -4.32 4.23
N PHE A 68 -3.69 -3.14 4.42
CA PHE A 68 -3.24 -2.72 5.74
C PHE A 68 -4.42 -2.45 6.68
N GLN A 69 -5.48 -1.79 6.21
CA GLN A 69 -6.70 -1.59 7.00
C GLN A 69 -7.35 -2.91 7.41
N LEU A 70 -7.41 -3.89 6.50
CA LEU A 70 -7.92 -5.21 6.86
C LEU A 70 -7.00 -5.92 7.87
N ALA A 71 -5.68 -5.77 7.74
CA ALA A 71 -4.72 -6.29 8.71
C ALA A 71 -4.97 -5.73 10.11
N CYS A 72 -5.15 -4.41 10.25
CA CYS A 72 -5.50 -3.77 11.52
C CYS A 72 -6.83 -4.31 12.06
N LYS A 73 -7.87 -4.43 11.21
CA LYS A 73 -9.16 -4.96 11.66
C LYS A 73 -9.08 -6.40 12.17
N ILE A 74 -8.34 -7.27 11.48
CA ILE A 74 -8.10 -8.66 11.92
C ILE A 74 -7.38 -8.66 13.28
N GLU A 75 -6.43 -7.75 13.48
CA GLU A 75 -5.74 -7.56 14.76
C GLU A 75 -6.70 -7.09 15.85
N ASP A 76 -7.49 -6.05 15.60
CA ASP A 76 -8.46 -5.47 16.54
C ASP A 76 -9.53 -6.49 16.96
N MET A 77 -9.94 -7.38 16.05
CA MET A 77 -10.89 -8.46 16.32
C MET A 77 -10.24 -9.69 16.99
N GLY A 78 -8.91 -9.69 17.18
CA GLY A 78 -8.18 -10.83 17.76
C GLY A 78 -8.17 -12.09 16.88
N LEU A 79 -8.37 -11.95 15.57
CA LEU A 79 -8.56 -13.08 14.65
C LEU A 79 -7.23 -13.66 14.17
N VAL A 80 -7.25 -14.95 13.79
CA VAL A 80 -6.13 -15.63 13.14
C VAL A 80 -6.54 -16.15 11.75
N PRO A 81 -5.67 -16.04 10.73
CA PRO A 81 -4.26 -15.66 10.79
C PRO A 81 -4.01 -14.15 10.82
N GLN A 82 -3.04 -13.74 11.64
CA GLN A 82 -2.60 -12.34 11.77
C GLN A 82 -1.74 -11.89 10.57
N ILE A 83 -1.85 -10.62 10.17
CA ILE A 83 -1.13 -10.04 9.03
C ILE A 83 -0.04 -9.08 9.54
N LYS A 84 1.04 -9.63 10.10
CA LYS A 84 2.14 -8.83 10.70
C LYS A 84 3.51 -9.23 10.14
N GLY A 85 4.49 -8.34 10.30
CA GLY A 85 5.89 -8.59 9.94
C GLY A 85 6.05 -9.12 8.49
N PRO A 86 6.76 -10.24 8.28
CA PRO A 86 6.92 -10.83 6.94
C PRO A 86 5.60 -11.24 6.26
N ALA A 87 4.58 -11.62 7.03
CA ALA A 87 3.27 -11.99 6.49
C ALA A 87 2.56 -10.79 5.86
N LEU A 88 2.72 -9.59 6.44
CA LEU A 88 2.20 -8.34 5.87
C LEU A 88 2.82 -8.08 4.50
N LEU A 89 4.14 -8.13 4.37
CA LEU A 89 4.82 -7.91 3.08
C LEU A 89 4.38 -8.91 2.02
N ARG A 90 4.16 -10.18 2.41
CA ARG A 90 3.62 -11.21 1.51
C ARG A 90 2.18 -10.89 1.10
N ALA A 91 1.34 -10.50 2.05
CA ALA A 91 -0.07 -10.17 1.81
C ALA A 91 -0.22 -8.98 0.85
N LEU A 92 0.64 -7.96 0.98
CA LEU A 92 0.66 -6.80 0.08
C LEU A 92 0.98 -7.16 -1.38
N ARG A 93 1.60 -8.33 -1.64
CA ARG A 93 1.91 -8.81 -2.99
C ARG A 93 0.88 -9.76 -3.58
N MET A 94 -0.10 -10.22 -2.80
CA MET A 94 -1.09 -11.19 -3.28
C MET A 94 -2.00 -10.60 -4.36
N SER A 95 -2.58 -11.46 -5.20
CA SER A 95 -3.77 -11.07 -5.95
C SER A 95 -4.95 -10.93 -5.00
N ASP A 96 -5.97 -10.17 -5.39
CA ASP A 96 -7.16 -10.00 -4.55
C ASP A 96 -7.84 -11.33 -4.23
N LYS A 97 -7.97 -12.23 -5.22
CA LYS A 97 -8.52 -13.57 -5.02
C LYS A 97 -7.74 -14.34 -3.93
N ARG A 98 -6.41 -14.33 -4.01
CA ARG A 98 -5.55 -15.03 -3.05
C ARG A 98 -5.60 -14.39 -1.66
N PHE A 99 -5.60 -13.06 -1.60
CA PHE A 99 -5.68 -12.32 -0.34
C PHE A 99 -7.00 -12.59 0.40
N VAL A 100 -8.13 -12.50 -0.32
CA VAL A 100 -9.46 -12.82 0.20
C VAL A 100 -9.54 -14.26 0.68
N SER A 101 -9.02 -15.20 -0.12
CA SER A 101 -9.03 -16.62 0.25
C SER A 101 -8.23 -16.89 1.54
N ALA A 102 -7.11 -16.20 1.73
CA ALA A 102 -6.20 -16.45 2.84
C ALA A 102 -6.59 -15.76 4.16
N PHE A 103 -7.28 -14.62 4.10
CA PHE A 103 -7.51 -13.76 5.26
C PHE A 103 -8.96 -13.35 5.48
N VAL A 104 -9.88 -13.72 4.58
CA VAL A 104 -11.31 -13.38 4.71
C VAL A 104 -12.14 -14.64 4.77
N THR A 105 -12.06 -15.50 3.75
CA THR A 105 -12.89 -16.72 3.66
C THR A 105 -12.42 -17.85 4.58
N CYS A 106 -11.31 -17.68 5.29
CA CYS A 106 -10.85 -18.61 6.30
C CYS A 106 -11.63 -18.50 7.62
N HIS A 107 -12.47 -17.47 7.78
CA HIS A 107 -13.28 -17.23 8.97
C HIS A 107 -14.73 -17.71 8.79
N PRO A 108 -15.48 -17.91 9.88
CA PRO A 108 -16.92 -18.16 9.82
C PRO A 108 -17.68 -17.09 9.04
N GLU A 109 -18.83 -17.45 8.46
CA GLU A 109 -19.55 -16.62 7.48
C GLU A 109 -19.84 -15.19 7.96
N ASN A 110 -20.28 -15.04 9.22
CA ASN A 110 -20.57 -13.74 9.81
C ASN A 110 -19.32 -12.83 9.86
N VAL A 111 -18.17 -13.38 10.27
CA VAL A 111 -16.89 -12.65 10.34
C VAL A 111 -16.37 -12.37 8.94
N ALA A 112 -16.43 -13.36 8.04
CA ALA A 112 -15.99 -13.20 6.66
C ALA A 112 -16.79 -12.11 5.93
N ALA A 113 -18.10 -12.02 6.15
CA ALA A 113 -18.95 -10.98 5.59
C ALA A 113 -18.55 -9.58 6.07
N GLU A 114 -18.27 -9.43 7.36
CA GLU A 114 -17.82 -8.15 7.95
C GLU A 114 -16.44 -7.72 7.41
N LEU A 115 -15.48 -8.65 7.36
CA LEU A 115 -14.15 -8.42 6.80
C LEU A 115 -14.21 -8.08 5.31
N MET A 116 -15.05 -8.78 4.55
CA MET A 116 -15.27 -8.51 3.12
C MET A 116 -15.86 -7.11 2.90
N THR A 117 -16.82 -6.71 3.73
CA THR A 117 -17.44 -5.38 3.68
C THR A 117 -16.40 -4.30 3.94
N THR A 118 -15.57 -4.48 4.97
CA THR A 118 -14.46 -3.58 5.30
C THR A 118 -13.48 -3.47 4.12
N PHE A 119 -13.07 -4.59 3.54
CA PHE A 119 -12.13 -4.63 2.42
C PHE A 119 -12.68 -3.96 1.15
N LYS A 120 -13.96 -4.15 0.84
CA LYS A 120 -14.65 -3.49 -0.28
C LYS A 120 -14.77 -1.98 -0.04
N ASN A 121 -15.16 -1.57 1.16
CA ASN A 121 -15.31 -0.16 1.51
C ASN A 121 -13.98 0.59 1.39
N ALA A 122 -12.90 0.01 1.92
CA ALA A 122 -11.56 0.54 1.81
C ALA A 122 -11.12 0.79 0.35
N LYS A 123 -11.51 -0.08 -0.57
CA LYS A 123 -11.26 0.10 -2.02
C LYS A 123 -12.15 1.13 -2.68
N CYS A 124 -13.40 1.28 -2.22
CA CYS A 124 -14.38 2.16 -2.82
C CYS A 124 -14.21 3.65 -2.46
N VAL A 125 -13.49 4.01 -1.38
CA VAL A 125 -13.22 5.41 -1.00
C VAL A 125 -12.65 6.25 -2.17
N ARG A 126 -11.95 5.60 -3.11
CA ARG A 126 -11.47 6.22 -4.35
C ARG A 126 -12.58 6.61 -5.35
N ARG A 127 -13.67 5.84 -5.48
CA ARG A 127 -14.73 6.13 -6.49
C ARG A 127 -15.32 7.53 -6.26
N LEU A 128 -15.59 7.87 -5.00
CA LEU A 128 -16.11 9.18 -4.62
C LEU A 128 -15.06 10.28 -4.80
N ALA A 129 -13.81 10.05 -4.36
CA ALA A 129 -12.74 11.03 -4.48
C ALA A 129 -12.31 11.32 -5.94
N GLU A 130 -12.45 10.35 -6.86
CA GLU A 130 -12.19 10.55 -8.29
C GLU A 130 -13.34 11.21 -9.02
N SER A 131 -14.60 10.91 -8.67
CA SER A 131 -15.76 11.64 -9.20
C SER A 131 -15.74 13.13 -8.83
N SER A 132 -15.08 13.50 -7.72
CA SER A 132 -14.92 14.89 -7.30
C SER A 132 -13.76 15.64 -7.96
N LYS A 133 -12.85 14.96 -8.67
CA LYS A 133 -11.79 15.62 -9.43
C LYS A 133 -12.40 16.17 -10.72
N LYS A 134 -12.76 17.45 -10.74
CA LYS A 134 -12.97 18.19 -11.99
C LYS A 134 -11.70 18.04 -12.83
N ASN A 135 -11.79 17.32 -13.94
CA ASN A 135 -10.71 17.21 -14.93
C ASN A 135 -10.52 18.58 -15.60
N LEU A 136 -9.76 19.48 -14.96
CA LEU A 136 -9.26 20.69 -15.60
C LEU A 136 -7.97 20.35 -16.36
N ASN A 137 -8.09 19.52 -17.39
CA ASN A 137 -7.06 19.44 -18.42
C ASN A 137 -7.32 20.59 -19.40
N LYS A 138 -6.97 21.82 -19.01
CA LYS A 138 -6.73 22.86 -20.02
C LYS A 138 -5.41 22.50 -20.68
N GLY A 139 -5.49 21.90 -21.87
CA GLY A 139 -4.32 21.69 -22.72
C GLY A 139 -3.63 23.03 -22.99
N PHE A 140 -2.30 22.99 -23.12
CA PHE A 140 -1.54 24.14 -23.60
C PHE A 140 -1.92 24.44 -25.06
N PRO A 141 -2.23 25.69 -25.42
CA PRO A 141 -2.47 26.06 -26.80
C PRO A 141 -1.11 26.23 -27.48
N PHE A 142 -0.74 25.27 -28.32
CA PHE A 142 0.22 25.47 -29.39
C PHE A 142 -0.51 25.15 -30.69
#